data_AF-A0A6G1XAG7-F1
#
_entry.id   AF-A0A6G1XAG7-F1
#
_cell.length_a   1.000
_cell.length_b   1.000
_cell.length_c   1.000
_cell.angle_alpha   90.00
_cell.angle_beta   90.00
_cell.angle_gamma   90.00
#
_symmetry.space_group_name_H-M   'P 1'
#
loop_
_entity.id
_entity.type
_entity.pdbx_description
1 polymer ?
#
loop_
_entity_poly.entity_id
_entity_poly.type
_entity_poly.pdbx_seq_one_letter_code
_entity_poly.pdbx_strand_id
1 'polypeptide(L)' 'MTSICRLLEETPSGTAVKELMMNGEDVSGVEEFVRYDRKRGLAYFTNSSNSTFVAICERIDMIEFTTSNKKK' A
#
# COMPACT_ATOMS: atom_id res chain seq x y z
N MET A 1 10.27 10.86 -6.63
CA MET A 1 9.51 10.65 -5.40
C MET A 1 8.11 11.18 -5.63
N THR A 2 7.24 10.27 -6.05
CA THR A 2 5.83 10.57 -6.35
C THR A 2 5.05 10.95 -5.09
N SER A 3 3.88 11.56 -5.28
CA SER A 3 2.93 11.84 -4.19
C SER A 3 2.49 10.56 -3.46
N ILE A 4 2.40 9.44 -4.17
CA ILE A 4 2.07 8.12 -3.59
C ILE A 4 3.20 7.64 -2.67
N CYS A 5 4.46 7.80 -3.05
CA CYS A 5 5.56 7.40 -2.17
C CYS A 5 5.63 8.22 -0.89
N ARG A 6 5.26 9.50 -0.94
CA ARG A 6 5.10 10.32 0.27
C ARG A 6 3.94 9.84 1.14
N LEU A 7 2.79 9.55 0.52
CA LEU A 7 1.64 8.99 1.23
C LEU A 7 2.01 7.69 1.96
N LEU A 8 2.71 6.77 1.30
CA LEU A 8 3.15 5.50 1.89
C LEU A 8 4.20 5.68 2.99
N GLU A 9 5.03 6.73 2.93
CA GLU A 9 5.97 7.07 4.00
C GLU A 9 5.24 7.51 5.29
N GLU A 10 4.10 8.17 5.16
CA GLU A 10 3.29 8.69 6.27
C GLU A 10 2.19 7.71 6.73
N THR A 11 1.90 6.69 5.94
CA THR A 11 0.85 5.71 6.24
C THR A 11 1.28 4.78 7.38
N PRO A 12 0.47 4.60 8.42
CA PRO A 12 0.76 3.64 9.48
C PRO A 12 0.76 2.18 8.98
N SER A 13 1.67 1.35 9.49
CA SER A 13 1.57 -0.10 9.37
C SER A 13 0.22 -0.59 9.92
N GLY A 14 -0.37 -1.58 9.27
CA GLY A 14 -1.70 -2.08 9.66
C GLY A 14 -2.85 -1.36 8.96
N THR A 15 -2.56 -0.38 8.09
CA THR A 15 -3.62 0.32 7.36
C THR A 15 -4.20 -0.60 6.30
N ALA A 16 -5.50 -0.85 6.38
CA ALA A 16 -6.20 -1.70 5.44
C ALA A 16 -6.25 -1.05 4.04
N VAL A 17 -5.87 -1.83 3.03
CA VAL A 17 -5.88 -1.45 1.62
C VAL A 17 -7.21 -1.89 1.01
N LYS A 18 -7.89 -0.95 0.37
CA LYS A 18 -9.13 -1.21 -0.37
C LYS A 18 -8.82 -1.57 -1.83
N GLU A 19 -7.88 -0.85 -2.44
CA GLU A 19 -7.54 -1.02 -3.85
C GLU A 19 -6.08 -0.61 -4.08
N LEU A 20 -5.39 -1.34 -4.97
CA LEU A 20 -4.02 -1.06 -5.38
C LEU A 20 -3.88 -1.30 -6.88
N MET A 21 -3.54 -0.24 -7.64
CA MET A 21 -3.30 -0.34 -9.08
C MET A 21 -1.82 -0.15 -9.41
N MET A 22 -1.30 -0.98 -10.31
CA MET A 22 0.09 -0.94 -10.74
C MET A 22 0.22 -1.26 -12.23
N ASN A 23 0.82 -0.35 -12.99
CA ASN A 23 0.92 -0.40 -14.46
C ASN A 23 -0.43 -0.55 -15.18
N GLY A 24 -1.48 0.08 -14.66
CA GLY A 24 -2.84 0.03 -15.22
C GLY A 24 -3.63 -1.25 -14.92
N GLU A 25 -3.07 -2.17 -14.12
CA GLU A 25 -3.75 -3.38 -13.66
C GLU A 25 -4.10 -3.28 -12.16
N ASP A 26 -5.26 -3.82 -11.79
CA ASP A 26 -5.62 -4.01 -10.38
C ASP A 26 -4.82 -5.18 -9.81
N VAL A 27 -3.97 -4.87 -8.82
CA VAL A 27 -3.23 -5.86 -8.05
C VAL A 27 -4.10 -6.31 -6.88
N SER A 28 -5.24 -6.91 -7.23
CA SER A 28 -6.19 -7.48 -6.27
C SER A 28 -5.54 -8.59 -5.45
N GLY A 29 -5.77 -8.58 -4.13
CA GLY A 29 -5.24 -9.59 -3.20
C GLY A 29 -4.24 -9.07 -2.16
N VAL A 30 -3.94 -7.77 -2.15
CA VAL A 30 -3.37 -7.08 -0.98
C VAL A 30 -4.49 -6.64 -0.05
N GLU A 31 -4.28 -6.75 1.26
CA GLU A 31 -5.29 -6.37 2.27
C GLU A 31 -4.76 -5.35 3.27
N GLU A 32 -3.46 -5.37 3.57
CA GLU A 32 -2.87 -4.53 4.61
C GLU A 32 -1.53 -3.95 4.16
N PHE A 33 -1.30 -2.67 4.45
CA PHE A 33 -0.01 -2.02 4.29
C PHE A 33 0.89 -2.30 5.49
N VAL A 34 2.10 -2.76 5.22
CA VAL A 34 3.11 -3.07 6.25
C VAL A 34 4.05 -1.88 6.43
N ARG A 35 4.74 -1.48 5.37
CA ARG A 35 5.72 -0.37 5.43
C ARG A 35 6.20 0.07 4.06
N TYR A 36 6.81 1.25 4.02
CA TYR A 36 7.59 1.75 2.90
C TYR A 36 9.08 1.83 3.27
N ASP A 37 9.93 1.14 2.50
CA ASP A 37 11.39 1.28 2.57
C ASP A 37 11.82 2.38 1.60
N ARG A 38 11.94 3.61 2.12
CA ARG A 38 12.36 4.79 1.35
C ARG A 38 13.75 4.64 0.72
N LYS A 39 14.68 3.89 1.33
CA LYS A 39 16.02 3.72 0.77
C LYS A 39 16.01 2.88 -0.49
N ARG A 40 15.11 1.88 -0.54
CA ARG A 40 14.98 0.97 -1.68
C ARG A 40 13.84 1.34 -2.64
N GLY A 41 12.94 2.23 -2.23
CA GLY A 41 11.75 2.58 -3.00
C GLY A 41 10.71 1.46 -3.05
N LEU A 42 10.66 0.60 -2.03
CA LEU A 42 9.80 -0.60 -2.00
C LEU A 42 8.68 -0.45 -0.97
N ALA A 43 7.45 -0.76 -1.39
CA ALA A 43 6.28 -0.83 -0.53
C ALA A 43 5.94 -2.30 -0.25
N TYR A 44 5.62 -2.61 0.99
CA TYR A 44 5.32 -3.96 1.47
C TYR A 44 3.87 -4.05 1.91
N PHE A 45 3.20 -5.10 1.47
CA PHE A 45 1.80 -5.39 1.79
C PHE A 45 1.64 -6.86 2.17
N THR A 46 0.56 -7.17 2.88
CA THR A 46 0.18 -8.53 3.26
C THR A 46 -1.28 -8.81 2.94
N ASN A 47 -1.63 -10.09 3.01
CA ASN A 47 -3.02 -10.56 2.94
C ASN A 47 -3.33 -11.57 4.05
N SER A 48 -4.58 -12.03 4.11
CA SER A 48 -5.10 -12.97 5.11
C SER A 48 -4.38 -14.32 5.16
N SER A 49 -3.64 -14.68 4.10
CA SER A 49 -2.79 -15.89 4.07
C SER A 49 -1.36 -15.64 4.56
N ASN A 50 -1.06 -14.45 5.09
CA ASN A 50 0.28 -13.99 5.46
C ASN A 50 1.29 -13.96 4.29
N SER A 51 0.82 -13.98 3.05
CA SER A 51 1.69 -13.77 1.89
C SER A 51 2.14 -12.31 1.85
N THR A 52 3.41 -12.08 1.53
CA THR A 52 3.96 -10.73 1.39
C THR A 52 4.01 -10.33 -0.08
N PHE A 53 3.45 -9.16 -0.40
CA PHE A 53 3.55 -8.52 -1.70
C PHE A 53 4.52 -7.35 -1.61
N VAL A 54 5.37 -7.21 -2.63
CA VAL A 54 6.36 -6.13 -2.70
C VAL A 54 6.15 -5.38 -4.00
N ALA A 55 5.88 -4.08 -3.89
CA ALA A 55 5.70 -3.20 -5.04
C ALA A 55 6.84 -2.18 -5.12
N ILE A 56 7.25 -1.85 -6.34
CA ILE A 56 8.10 -0.68 -6.59
C ILE A 56 7.20 0.53 -6.50
N CYS A 57 7.43 1.42 -5.53
CA CYS A 57 6.52 2.51 -5.22
C CYS A 57 6.26 3.45 -6.41
N GLU A 58 7.29 3.72 -7.22
CA GLU A 58 7.18 4.59 -8.40
C GLU A 58 6.37 3.96 -9.55
N ARG A 59 5.96 2.68 -9.44
CA ARG A 59 5.06 2.00 -10.40
C ARG A 59 3.61 1.91 -9.92
N ILE A 60 3.34 2.35 -8.69
CA ILE A 60 1.97 2.37 -8.16
C ILE A 60 1.26 3.56 -8.80
N ASP A 61 0.18 3.27 -9.51
CA ASP A 61 -0.63 4.30 -10.17
C ASP A 61 -1.66 4.88 -9.20
N MET A 62 -2.22 4.03 -8.34
CA MET A 62 -3.22 4.40 -7.35
C MET A 62 -3.17 3.46 -6.15
N ILE A 63 -3.42 4.00 -4.96
CA ILE A 63 -3.72 3.22 -3.76
C ILE A 63 -4.89 3.87 -3.03
N GLU A 64 -5.86 3.05 -2.63
CA GLU A 64 -6.97 3.46 -1.77
C GLU A 64 -6.89 2.70 -0.45
N PHE A 65 -6.97 3.43 0.66
CA PHE A 65 -7.05 2.85 1.99
C PHE A 65 -8.50 2.85 2.48
N THR A 66 -8.86 1.86 3.30
CA THR A 66 -10.15 1.88 3.98
C THR A 66 -10.13 2.94 5.08
N THR A 67 -10.97 3.96 4.97
CA THR A 67 -11.24 4.87 6.09
C THR A 67 -12.03 4.11 7.15
N SER A 68 -11.35 3.63 8.19
CA SER A 68 -12.02 3.23 9.44
C SER A 68 -12.64 4.48 10.06
N ASN A 69 -13.94 4.66 9.87
CA ASN A 69 -14.70 5.68 10.57
C ASN A 69 -14.86 5.22 12.04
N LYS A 70 -13.77 5.24 12.81
CA LYS A 70 -13.84 5.08 14.27
C LYS A 70 -14.44 6.37 14.82
N LYS A 71 -15.78 6.46 14.80
CA LYS A 71 -16.50 7.38 15.67
C LYS A 71 -16.08 7.06 17.10
N LYS A 72 -15.37 8.01 17.71
CA LYS A 72 -15.13 8.08 19.15
C LYS A 72 -16.46 8.07 19.91
#